data_AF-A0A5B2YU64-F1
#
_entry.id   AF-A0A5B2YU64-F1
#
_cell.length_a   1.000
_cell.length_b   1.000
_cell.length_c   1.000
_cell.angle_alpha   90.00
_cell.angle_beta   90.00
_cell.angle_gamma   90.00
#
_symmetry.space_group_name_H-M   'P 1'
#
loop_
_entity.id
_entity.type
_entity.pdbx_description
1 polymer ?
#
loop_
_entity_poly.entity_id
_entity_poly.type
_entity_poly.pdbx_seq_one_letter_code
_entity_poly.pdbx_strand_id
1 'polypeptide(L)'
;MGISDFVFASSFDNSQEYCTYDNPVILQNEDYSYSLMFILSRQSQLLKQLSFSNIEDLIVRVISHETIHVVIGKLEGRDTSDKLDDLEINFSFDIGRTHIIRMNFLGYADDDTGLVTSML
;
A
#
# COMPACT_ATOMS: atom_id res chain seq x y z
N MET A 1 8.28 8.36 -6.90
CA MET A 1 7.13 7.48 -7.19
C MET A 1 5.89 8.28 -6.88
N GLY A 2 4.97 8.44 -7.82
CA GLY A 2 3.71 9.14 -7.56
C GLY A 2 2.56 8.40 -8.22
N ILE A 3 1.42 8.32 -7.54
CA ILE A 3 0.19 7.79 -8.13
C ILE A 3 -0.50 8.92 -8.88
N SER A 4 -0.68 8.74 -10.19
CA SER A 4 -1.32 9.74 -11.06
C SER A 4 -2.74 9.37 -11.48
N ASP A 5 -3.10 8.09 -11.39
CA ASP A 5 -4.39 7.56 -11.82
C ASP A 5 -4.71 6.25 -11.10
N PHE A 6 -5.91 5.72 -11.29
CA PHE A 6 -6.29 4.39 -10.86
C PHE A 6 -7.00 3.61 -11.97
N VAL A 7 -6.78 2.30 -12.00
CA VAL A 7 -7.34 1.40 -13.01
C VAL A 7 -7.90 0.14 -12.38
N PHE A 8 -8.94 -0.43 -13.01
CA PHE A 8 -9.52 -1.70 -12.60
C PHE A 8 -9.18 -2.78 -13.61
N ALA A 9 -8.75 -3.94 -13.11
CA ALA A 9 -8.56 -5.14 -13.91
C ALA A 9 -9.25 -6.33 -13.24
N SER A 10 -9.42 -7.42 -13.99
CA SER A 10 -10.05 -8.65 -13.51
C SER A 10 -9.07 -9.79 -13.62
N SER A 11 -8.93 -10.58 -12.55
CA SER A 11 -8.07 -11.75 -12.56
C SER A 11 -8.65 -12.83 -13.47
N PHE A 12 -7.80 -13.44 -14.30
CA PHE A 12 -8.25 -14.52 -15.19
C PHE A 12 -8.49 -15.83 -14.42
N ASP A 13 -7.67 -16.08 -13.41
CA ASP A 13 -7.60 -17.30 -12.62
C ASP A 13 -8.49 -17.29 -11.38
N ASN A 14 -9.28 -16.24 -11.18
CA ASN A 14 -10.11 -16.03 -9.99
C ASN A 14 -9.30 -15.92 -8.69
N SER A 15 -8.07 -15.41 -8.77
CA SER A 15 -7.28 -15.02 -7.59
C SER A 15 -8.03 -14.01 -6.71
N GLN A 16 -7.67 -14.00 -5.42
CA GLN A 16 -8.18 -13.05 -4.44
C GLN A 16 -7.98 -11.61 -4.92
N GLU A 17 -8.86 -10.71 -4.50
CA GLU A 17 -8.75 -9.29 -4.83
C GLU A 17 -7.58 -8.63 -4.10
N TYR A 18 -6.81 -7.81 -4.82
CA TYR A 18 -5.68 -7.05 -4.27
C TYR A 18 -5.45 -5.75 -5.06
N CYS A 19 -4.72 -4.82 -4.45
CA CYS A 19 -4.20 -3.63 -5.11
C CYS A 19 -2.71 -3.80 -5.43
N THR A 20 -2.29 -3.27 -6.57
CA THR A 20 -0.89 -3.24 -7.02
C THR A 20 -0.67 -1.99 -7.88
N TYR A 21 0.52 -1.82 -8.43
CA TYR A 21 0.83 -0.74 -9.36
C TYR A 21 0.88 -1.26 -10.79
N ASP A 22 0.52 -0.42 -11.76
CA ASP A 22 0.80 -0.70 -13.17
C ASP A 22 2.30 -0.54 -13.48
N ASN A 23 2.71 -0.94 -14.69
CA ASN A 23 4.08 -0.72 -15.11
C ASN A 23 4.34 0.80 -15.25
N PRO A 24 5.44 1.31 -14.68
CA PRO A 24 5.69 2.74 -14.68
C PRO A 24 5.82 3.29 -16.11
N VAL A 25 5.16 4.40 -16.37
CA VAL A 25 5.46 5.21 -17.56
C VAL A 25 6.69 6.04 -17.25
N ILE A 26 7.80 5.77 -17.94
CA ILE A 26 9.02 6.58 -17.83
C ILE A 26 8.72 7.94 -18.46
N LEU A 27 8.55 8.96 -17.63
CA LEU A 27 8.55 10.34 -18.09
C LEU A 27 10.00 10.81 -18.24
N GLN A 28 10.25 11.67 -19.23
CA GLN A 28 11.57 12.27 -19.42
C GLN A 28 11.97 13.00 -18.12
N ASN A 29 13.14 12.63 -17.54
CA ASN A 29 13.72 13.08 -16.26
C ASN A 29 13.55 12.17 -15.02
N GLU A 30 13.45 10.84 -15.19
CA GLU A 30 13.43 9.87 -14.06
C GLU A 30 12.23 9.98 -13.10
N ASP A 31 11.23 10.80 -13.43
CA ASP A 31 9.97 10.82 -12.70
C ASP A 31 9.11 9.64 -13.14
N TYR A 32 9.02 8.64 -12.26
CA TYR A 32 8.14 7.48 -12.44
C TYR A 32 6.75 7.79 -11.91
N SER A 33 5.77 7.78 -12.82
CA SER A 33 4.34 7.85 -12.51
C SER A 33 3.73 6.45 -12.62
N TYR A 34 2.92 6.10 -11.63
CA TYR A 34 2.23 4.81 -11.56
C TYR A 34 0.72 5.05 -11.47
N SER A 35 -0.05 4.11 -12.00
CA SER A 35 -1.47 3.99 -11.74
C SER A 35 -1.69 2.93 -10.67
N LEU A 36 -2.53 3.24 -9.68
CA LEU A 36 -2.98 2.25 -8.71
C LEU A 36 -3.96 1.29 -9.38
N MET A 37 -3.60 0.02 -9.45
CA MET A 37 -4.37 -1.02 -10.11
C MET A 37 -5.10 -1.89 -9.11
N PHE A 38 -6.43 -1.92 -9.22
CA PHE A 38 -7.31 -2.79 -8.45
C PHE A 38 -7.61 -4.06 -9.23
N ILE A 39 -7.14 -5.20 -8.74
CA ILE A 39 -7.40 -6.51 -9.32
C ILE A 39 -8.64 -7.09 -8.65
N LEU A 40 -9.72 -7.18 -9.43
CA LEU A 40 -10.99 -7.79 -9.03
C LEU A 40 -10.96 -9.28 -9.33
N SER A 41 -11.62 -10.10 -8.52
CA SER A 41 -11.76 -11.51 -8.85
C SER A 41 -12.75 -11.67 -10.00
N ARG A 42 -12.51 -12.63 -10.89
CA ARG A 42 -13.46 -12.97 -11.96
C ARG A 42 -14.87 -13.20 -11.41
N GLN A 43 -14.98 -13.94 -10.31
CA GLN A 43 -16.23 -14.29 -9.66
C GLN A 43 -16.94 -13.05 -9.10
N SER A 44 -16.21 -12.16 -8.40
CA SER A 44 -16.75 -10.90 -7.87
C SER A 44 -17.32 -10.02 -8.98
N GLN A 45 -16.62 -9.91 -10.11
CA GLN A 45 -17.12 -9.17 -11.27
C GLN A 45 -18.39 -9.79 -11.86
N LEU A 46 -18.41 -11.11 -12.04
CA LEU A 46 -19.57 -11.82 -12.58
C LEU A 46 -20.80 -11.70 -11.67
N LEU A 47 -20.59 -11.75 -10.35
CA LEU A 47 -21.65 -11.64 -9.35
C LEU A 47 -22.01 -10.20 -8.98
N LYS A 48 -21.28 -9.21 -9.50
CA LYS A 48 -21.36 -7.78 -9.10
C LYS A 48 -21.24 -7.58 -7.58
N GLN A 49 -20.43 -8.43 -6.94
CA GLN A 49 -20.11 -8.39 -5.52
C GLN A 49 -18.64 -8.01 -5.37
N LEU A 50 -18.35 -6.72 -5.50
CA LEU A 50 -16.98 -6.19 -5.37
C LEU A 50 -16.57 -6.22 -3.90
N SER A 51 -15.37 -6.71 -3.58
CA SER A 51 -14.88 -6.75 -2.18
C SER A 51 -14.30 -5.40 -1.75
N PHE A 52 -14.03 -4.49 -2.68
CA PHE A 52 -13.62 -3.11 -2.42
C PHE A 52 -14.82 -2.24 -2.02
N SER A 53 -15.49 -2.57 -0.92
CA SER A 53 -16.69 -1.83 -0.48
C SER A 53 -16.40 -0.39 -0.02
N ASN A 54 -15.14 -0.03 0.24
CA ASN A 54 -14.67 1.31 0.61
C ASN A 54 -13.39 1.67 -0.16
N ILE A 55 -13.47 1.74 -1.49
CA ILE A 55 -12.28 2.01 -2.32
C ILE A 55 -11.66 3.39 -2.06
N GLU A 56 -12.47 4.37 -1.67
CA GLU A 56 -12.02 5.74 -1.38
C GLU A 56 -11.03 5.75 -0.20
N ASP A 57 -11.37 5.10 0.91
CA ASP A 57 -10.48 4.98 2.08
C ASP A 57 -9.18 4.27 1.70
N LEU A 58 -9.26 3.24 0.87
CA LEU A 58 -8.07 2.53 0.37
C LEU A 58 -7.20 3.43 -0.52
N ILE A 59 -7.80 4.22 -1.41
CA ILE A 59 -7.08 5.20 -2.24
C ILE A 59 -6.37 6.24 -1.36
N VAL A 60 -7.07 6.79 -0.36
CA VAL A 60 -6.50 7.77 0.59
C VAL A 60 -5.30 7.18 1.32
N ARG A 61 -5.43 5.94 1.82
CA ARG A 61 -4.36 5.20 2.49
C ARG A 61 -3.13 5.01 1.61
N VAL A 62 -3.33 4.58 0.36
CA VAL A 62 -2.22 4.38 -0.58
C VAL A 62 -1.56 5.70 -0.94
N ILE A 63 -2.33 6.78 -1.17
CA ILE A 63 -1.77 8.11 -1.43
C ILE A 63 -0.92 8.59 -0.24
N SER A 64 -1.43 8.45 0.98
CA SER A 64 -0.70 8.82 2.21
C SER A 64 0.63 8.07 2.31
N HIS A 65 0.60 6.76 2.06
CA HIS A 65 1.78 5.91 2.03
C HIS A 65 2.80 6.37 0.99
N GLU A 66 2.41 6.52 -0.27
CA GLU A 66 3.31 6.97 -1.35
C GLU A 66 3.89 8.36 -1.11
N THR A 67 3.10 9.24 -0.48
CA THR A 67 3.56 10.59 -0.12
C THR A 67 4.72 10.54 0.86
N ILE A 68 4.69 9.62 1.84
CA ILE A 68 5.81 9.41 2.76
C ILE A 68 7.05 8.96 2.00
N HIS A 69 6.92 8.02 1.06
CA HIS A 69 8.04 7.56 0.24
C HIS A 69 8.67 8.68 -0.60
N VAL A 70 7.85 9.59 -1.16
CA VAL A 70 8.35 10.75 -1.89
C VAL A 70 9.14 11.69 -0.98
N VAL A 71 8.61 11.98 0.22
CA VAL A 71 9.27 12.89 1.16
C VAL A 71 10.59 12.29 1.66
N ILE A 72 10.58 11.04 2.10
CA ILE A 72 11.79 10.37 2.61
C ILE A 72 12.81 10.16 1.48
N GLY A 73 12.37 9.79 0.28
CA GLY A 73 13.25 9.65 -0.87
C GLY A 73 14.00 10.95 -1.22
N LYS A 74 13.37 12.11 -1.02
CA LYS A 74 14.00 13.42 -1.20
C LYS A 74 14.98 13.81 -0.08
N LEU A 75 14.74 13.36 1.15
CA LEU A 75 15.54 13.72 2.33
C LEU A 75 16.73 12.78 2.53
N GLU A 76 16.48 11.47 2.46
CA GLU A 76 17.41 10.41 2.89
C GLU A 76 17.83 9.48 1.74
N GLY A 77 17.35 9.74 0.52
CA GLY A 77 17.61 8.94 -0.67
C GLY A 77 16.68 7.74 -0.84
N ARG A 78 16.70 7.19 -2.06
CA ARG A 78 15.79 6.12 -2.51
C ARG A 78 15.94 4.83 -1.70
N ASP A 79 17.17 4.38 -1.47
CA ASP A 79 17.44 3.14 -0.71
C ASP A 79 16.85 3.16 0.70
N THR A 80 16.76 4.33 1.33
CA THR A 80 16.16 4.50 2.66
C THR A 80 14.64 4.47 2.57
N SER A 81 14.07 5.11 1.54
CA SER A 81 12.64 5.10 1.27
C SER A 81 12.11 3.69 0.99
N ASP A 82 12.78 2.94 0.12
CA ASP A 82 12.35 1.60 -0.28
C ASP A 82 12.37 0.60 0.90
N LYS A 83 13.19 0.83 1.95
CA LYS A 83 13.21 -0.01 3.16
C LYS A 83 12.04 0.23 4.12
N LEU A 84 11.25 1.28 3.93
CA LEU A 84 10.11 1.57 4.80
C LEU A 84 8.98 0.54 4.65
N ASP A 85 8.87 -0.10 3.49
CA ASP A 85 7.86 -1.12 3.20
C ASP A 85 7.98 -2.34 4.12
N ASP A 86 9.21 -2.69 4.48
CA ASP A 86 9.52 -3.83 5.34
C ASP A 86 9.80 -3.43 6.79
N LEU A 87 9.49 -2.18 7.18
CA LEU A 87 9.84 -1.68 8.51
C LEU A 87 8.93 -2.30 9.60
N GLU A 88 9.54 -3.16 10.40
CA GLU A 88 8.97 -3.69 11.64
C GLU A 88 9.74 -3.13 12.84
N ILE A 89 9.03 -2.42 13.72
CA ILE A 89 9.59 -1.88 14.96
C ILE A 89 9.13 -2.75 16.12
N ASN A 90 10.10 -3.43 16.73
CA ASN A 90 9.90 -4.25 17.92
C ASN A 90 10.38 -3.48 19.15
N PHE A 91 9.47 -3.16 20.08
CA PHE A 91 9.84 -2.53 21.35
C PHE A 91 9.21 -3.24 22.55
N SER A 92 9.97 -3.34 23.63
CA SER A 92 9.50 -3.97 24.88
C SER A 92 9.58 -2.93 25.99
N PHE A 93 8.48 -2.73 26.69
CA PHE A 93 8.54 -2.07 28.00
C PHE A 93 9.10 -3.09 29.01
N ASP A 94 9.80 -2.62 30.05
CA ASP A 94 10.55 -3.40 31.05
C ASP A 94 9.79 -4.59 31.71
N ILE A 95 8.50 -4.76 31.43
CA ILE A 95 7.57 -5.77 31.98
C ILE A 95 7.24 -6.90 30.97
N GLY A 96 7.95 -6.99 29.84
CA GLY A 96 8.07 -8.23 29.07
C GLY A 96 7.01 -8.48 27.98
N ARG A 97 6.21 -7.48 27.60
CA ARG A 97 5.38 -7.54 26.39
C ARG A 97 6.06 -6.80 25.25
N THR A 98 6.41 -7.54 24.20
CA THR A 98 6.92 -6.97 22.95
C THR A 98 5.74 -6.46 22.13
N HIS A 99 5.79 -5.18 21.82
CA HIS A 99 4.88 -4.53 20.90
C HIS A 99 5.55 -4.48 19.53
N ILE A 100 4.78 -4.87 18.52
CA ILE A 100 5.20 -4.76 17.12
C ILE A 100 4.40 -3.65 16.48
N ILE A 101 5.11 -2.70 15.89
CA ILE A 101 4.54 -1.76 14.93
C ILE A 101 5.05 -2.17 13.56
N ARG A 102 4.13 -2.61 12.70
CA ARG A 102 4.42 -2.79 11.27
C ARG A 102 3.98 -1.55 10.54
N MET A 103 4.87 -0.99 9.73
CA MET A 103 4.47 0.06 8.80
C MET A 103 3.87 -0.54 7.54
N ASN A 104 3.07 0.27 6.84
CA ASN A 104 2.55 -0.02 5.50
C ASN A 104 1.67 -1.28 5.38
N PHE A 105 1.08 -1.74 6.49
CA PHE A 105 0.09 -2.83 6.48
C PHE A 105 -1.33 -2.28 6.26
N LEU A 106 -1.55 -1.60 5.12
CA LEU A 106 -2.77 -0.83 4.82
C LEU A 106 -4.07 -1.67 4.86
N GLY A 107 -3.97 -2.97 4.60
CA GLY A 107 -5.11 -3.90 4.69
C GLY A 107 -5.55 -4.24 6.11
N TYR A 108 -4.74 -3.89 7.13
CA TYR A 108 -4.97 -4.21 8.53
C TYR A 108 -4.90 -2.98 9.45
N ALA A 109 -4.42 -1.83 8.95
CA ALA A 109 -4.43 -0.57 9.66
C ALA A 109 -5.88 -0.05 9.84
N ASP A 110 -6.17 0.46 11.03
CA ASP A 110 -7.44 1.09 11.38
C ASP A 110 -7.51 2.57 10.98
N ASP A 111 -6.37 3.18 10.65
CA ASP A 111 -6.24 4.56 10.18
C ASP A 111 -5.41 4.70 8.89
N ASP A 112 -5.20 5.94 8.46
CA ASP A 112 -4.51 6.27 7.20
C ASP A 112 -2.98 6.28 7.32
N THR A 113 -2.44 5.93 8.49
CA THR A 113 -0.99 5.89 8.71
C THR A 113 -0.37 4.59 8.19
N GLY A 114 -1.18 3.56 7.95
CA GLY A 114 -0.70 2.23 7.59
C GLY A 114 0.00 1.51 8.72
N LEU A 115 -0.05 2.04 9.95
CA LEU A 115 0.54 1.44 11.13
C LEU A 115 -0.38 0.36 11.70
N VAL A 116 0.18 -0.81 11.96
CA VAL A 116 -0.53 -1.88 12.66
C VAL A 116 0.20 -2.21 13.94
N THR A 117 -0.54 -2.14 15.05
CA THR A 117 -0.02 -2.49 16.37
C THR A 117 -0.50 -3.88 16.77
N SER A 118 0.41 -4.72 17.25
CA SER A 118 0.06 -6.03 17.82
C SER A 118 0.89 -6.33 19.05
N MET A 119 0.28 -7.00 20.04
CA MET A 119 0.99 -7.58 21.17
C MET A 119 1.32 -9.04 20.86
N LEU A 120 2.57 -9.45 21.09
CA LEU A 120 3.00 -10.86 21.14
C LEU A 120 2.85 -11.44 22.54
#